data_AF-A0A2V2SAB9-F1
#
_entry.id   AF-A0A2V2SAB9-F1
#
_cell.length_a   1.000
_cell.length_b   1.000
_cell.length_c   1.000
_cell.angle_alpha   90.00
_cell.angle_beta   90.00
_cell.angle_gamma   90.00
#
_symmetry.space_group_name_H-M   'P 1'
#
loop_
_entity.id
_entity.type
_entity.pdbx_description
1 polymer ?
#
loop_
_entity_poly.entity_id
_entity_poly.type
_entity_poly.pdbx_seq_one_letter_code
_entity_poly.pdbx_strand_id
1 'polypeptide(L)'
;MAGMTSEPGKPDDASLLDEDLELAERCREGDAAALTVLRERHAGSLMNILIARGANPAEAEDVLGELWARCVPGGEDRPSLLEKFNGKCPVQNWLCRVATNRWLDGKRREKYWGEPPPSDEGQTTFVNRVPAPPTDDLDSTLVSMLRDSLRAAFDQCPPHALVLLHLVYRHGVTQREVMRMLTWSESKVSRALSGAMDEIRERTLEEVKKRDPWLQPAWQDFVDLCQSEPLGFL
;
A
#
# COMPACT_ATOMS: atom_id res chain seq x y z
N MET A 1 -37.69 12.60 -36.89
CA MET A 1 -36.22 12.48 -36.84
C MET A 1 -35.70 13.35 -35.71
N ALA A 2 -35.33 12.73 -34.60
CA ALA A 2 -34.41 13.29 -33.61
C ALA A 2 -33.80 12.06 -32.92
N GLY A 3 -32.58 11.71 -33.33
CA GLY A 3 -31.83 10.62 -32.70
C GLY A 3 -31.33 11.09 -31.35
N MET A 4 -31.77 10.44 -30.28
CA MET A 4 -31.06 10.47 -29.00
C MET A 4 -29.74 9.73 -29.21
N THR A 5 -28.65 10.48 -29.32
CA THR A 5 -27.31 9.98 -29.08
C THR A 5 -27.18 9.73 -27.58
N SER A 6 -27.30 8.48 -27.15
CA SER A 6 -26.89 8.05 -25.82
C SER A 6 -25.38 8.27 -25.70
N GLU A 7 -24.97 9.11 -24.74
CA GLU A 7 -23.57 9.18 -24.31
C GLU A 7 -23.14 7.81 -23.75
N PRO A 8 -21.95 7.29 -24.08
CA PRO A 8 -21.46 6.05 -23.50
C PRO A 8 -21.15 6.32 -22.03
N GLY A 9 -21.89 5.63 -21.14
CA GLY A 9 -21.66 5.66 -19.71
C GLY A 9 -20.22 5.29 -19.39
N LYS A 10 -19.60 6.08 -18.51
CA LYS A 10 -18.30 5.78 -17.90
C LYS A 10 -18.36 4.34 -17.38
N PRO A 11 -17.39 3.46 -17.71
CA PRO A 11 -17.42 2.09 -17.23
C PRO A 11 -17.48 2.10 -15.70
N ASP A 12 -18.40 1.31 -15.14
CA ASP A 12 -18.57 1.19 -13.69
C ASP A 12 -17.25 0.69 -13.08
N ASP A 13 -16.76 1.35 -12.02
CA ASP A 13 -15.49 0.99 -11.36
C ASP A 13 -15.47 -0.49 -10.91
N ALA A 14 -16.64 -1.07 -10.60
CA ALA A 14 -16.79 -2.49 -10.29
C ALA A 14 -16.51 -3.41 -11.50
N SER A 15 -16.95 -3.02 -12.71
CA SER A 15 -16.69 -3.78 -13.95
C SER A 15 -15.20 -3.81 -14.27
N LEU A 16 -14.49 -2.71 -14.02
CA LEU A 16 -13.04 -2.63 -14.24
C LEU A 16 -12.26 -3.52 -13.26
N LEU A 17 -12.69 -3.59 -12.00
CA LEU A 17 -12.08 -4.48 -11.01
C LEU A 17 -12.24 -5.96 -11.38
N ASP A 18 -13.43 -6.34 -11.86
CA ASP A 18 -13.70 -7.71 -12.32
C ASP A 18 -12.87 -8.04 -13.58
N GLU A 19 -12.74 -7.11 -14.52
CA GLU A 19 -11.86 -7.27 -15.69
C GLU A 19 -10.38 -7.42 -15.30
N ASP A 20 -9.89 -6.61 -14.36
CA ASP A 20 -8.49 -6.69 -13.91
C ASP A 20 -8.20 -8.03 -13.22
N LEU A 21 -9.17 -8.55 -12.46
CA LEU A 21 -9.08 -9.86 -11.84
C LEU A 21 -9.00 -10.97 -12.92
N GLU A 22 -9.87 -10.92 -13.93
CA GLU A 22 -9.84 -11.88 -15.05
C GLU A 22 -8.52 -11.82 -15.82
N LEU A 23 -8.00 -10.61 -16.08
CA LEU A 23 -6.69 -10.43 -16.72
C LEU A 23 -5.57 -11.05 -15.87
N ALA A 24 -5.59 -10.85 -14.55
CA ALA A 24 -4.61 -11.43 -13.65
C ALA A 24 -4.67 -12.97 -13.61
N GLU A 25 -5.88 -13.56 -13.65
CA GLU A 25 -6.07 -15.01 -13.73
C GLU A 25 -5.51 -15.58 -15.04
N ARG A 26 -5.84 -14.98 -16.18
CA ARG A 26 -5.29 -15.39 -17.49
C ARG A 26 -3.78 -15.28 -17.56
N CYS A 27 -3.19 -14.25 -16.93
CA CYS A 27 -1.74 -14.14 -16.82
C CYS A 27 -1.13 -15.32 -16.05
N ARG A 28 -1.79 -15.81 -14.99
CA ARG A 28 -1.34 -16.99 -14.25
C ARG A 28 -1.41 -18.27 -15.09
N GLU A 29 -2.32 -18.34 -16.04
CA GLU A 29 -2.43 -19.45 -16.99
C GLU A 29 -1.42 -19.37 -18.15
N GLY A 30 -0.59 -18.33 -18.21
CA GLY A 30 0.45 -18.16 -19.22
C GLY A 30 0.07 -17.25 -20.39
N ASP A 31 -1.04 -16.52 -20.32
CA ASP A 31 -1.47 -15.61 -21.37
C ASP A 31 -0.63 -14.32 -21.39
N ALA A 32 0.34 -14.25 -22.30
CA ALA A 32 1.20 -13.09 -22.49
C ALA A 32 0.44 -11.86 -23.06
N ALA A 33 -0.67 -12.07 -23.77
CA ALA A 33 -1.49 -10.97 -24.29
C ALA A 33 -2.27 -10.31 -23.15
N ALA A 34 -2.80 -11.10 -22.21
CA ALA A 34 -3.44 -10.58 -21.00
C ALA A 34 -2.45 -9.72 -20.18
N LEU A 35 -1.19 -10.16 -20.05
CA LEU A 35 -0.18 -9.38 -19.33
C LEU A 35 0.13 -8.04 -20.01
N THR A 36 0.12 -8.02 -21.34
CA THR A 36 0.32 -6.78 -22.10
C THR A 36 -0.77 -5.77 -21.81
N VAL A 37 -2.04 -6.21 -21.84
CA VAL A 37 -3.19 -5.36 -21.52
C VAL A 37 -3.13 -4.85 -20.09
N LEU A 38 -2.85 -5.73 -19.12
CA LEU A 38 -2.71 -5.36 -17.71
C LEU A 38 -1.60 -4.32 -17.50
N ARG A 39 -0.46 -4.49 -18.18
CA ARG A 39 0.65 -3.54 -18.14
C ARG A 39 0.27 -2.19 -18.72
N GLU A 40 -0.33 -2.15 -19.91
CA GLU A 40 -0.75 -0.90 -20.55
C GLU A 40 -1.74 -0.12 -19.69
N ARG A 41 -2.65 -0.82 -19.02
CA ARG A 41 -3.66 -0.24 -18.12
C ARG A 41 -3.05 0.39 -16.87
N HIS A 42 -2.07 -0.26 -16.23
CA HIS A 42 -1.58 0.18 -14.92
C HIS A 42 -0.20 0.84 -14.91
N ALA A 43 0.66 0.66 -15.91
CA ALA A 43 2.04 1.13 -15.88
C ALA A 43 2.16 2.64 -15.63
N GLY A 44 1.34 3.45 -16.32
CA GLY A 44 1.35 4.91 -16.15
C GLY A 44 0.86 5.34 -14.76
N SER A 45 -0.15 4.67 -14.21
CA SER A 45 -0.64 4.98 -12.86
C SER A 45 0.37 4.58 -11.79
N LEU A 46 0.97 3.39 -11.90
CA LEU A 46 2.01 2.92 -10.98
C LEU A 46 3.24 3.83 -10.99
N MET A 47 3.64 4.33 -12.17
CA MET A 47 4.71 5.33 -12.30
C MET A 47 4.40 6.58 -11.47
N ASN A 48 3.22 7.17 -11.67
CA ASN A 48 2.80 8.36 -10.95
C ASN A 48 2.73 8.13 -9.44
N ILE A 49 2.26 6.95 -9.01
CA ILE A 49 2.18 6.62 -7.59
C ILE A 49 3.57 6.47 -6.97
N LEU A 50 4.52 5.80 -7.63
CA LEU A 50 5.90 5.69 -7.14
C LEU A 50 6.56 7.06 -7.00
N ILE A 51 6.38 7.94 -7.99
CA ILE A 51 6.90 9.31 -7.95
C ILE A 51 6.27 10.08 -6.79
N ALA A 52 4.94 9.99 -6.61
CA ALA A 52 4.25 10.63 -5.49
C ALA A 52 4.72 10.10 -4.13
N ARG A 53 5.15 8.83 -4.06
CA ARG A 53 5.70 8.18 -2.86
C ARG A 53 7.15 8.55 -2.56
N GLY A 54 7.84 9.26 -3.46
CA GLY A 54 9.19 9.78 -3.26
C GLY A 54 10.26 9.21 -4.19
N ALA A 55 9.91 8.28 -5.10
CA ALA A 55 10.86 7.78 -6.09
C ALA A 55 11.18 8.87 -7.13
N ASN A 56 12.42 8.92 -7.61
CA ASN A 56 12.72 9.71 -8.81
C ASN A 56 12.27 8.96 -10.08
N PRO A 57 12.16 9.63 -11.25
CA PRO A 57 11.67 8.98 -12.47
C PRO A 57 12.49 7.75 -12.91
N ALA A 58 13.82 7.81 -12.81
CA ALA A 58 14.69 6.69 -13.20
C ALA A 58 14.52 5.49 -12.26
N GLU A 59 14.46 5.72 -10.96
CA GLU A 59 14.17 4.67 -9.96
C GLU A 59 12.82 4.01 -10.21
N ALA A 60 11.80 4.81 -10.51
CA ALA A 60 10.46 4.29 -10.79
C ALA A 60 10.44 3.47 -12.09
N GLU A 61 11.13 3.91 -13.15
CA GLU A 61 11.28 3.15 -14.40
C GLU A 61 11.96 1.80 -14.17
N ASP A 62 13.07 1.78 -13.44
CA ASP A 62 13.82 0.56 -13.14
C ASP A 62 12.97 -0.44 -12.33
N VAL A 63 12.33 0.04 -11.26
CA VAL A 63 11.45 -0.77 -10.40
C VAL A 63 10.28 -1.35 -11.18
N LEU A 64 9.66 -0.57 -12.06
CA LEU A 64 8.55 -1.05 -12.89
C LEU A 64 9.03 -2.02 -13.97
N GLY A 65 10.20 -1.79 -14.56
CA GLY A 65 10.82 -2.73 -15.50
C GLY A 65 11.02 -4.11 -14.88
N GLU A 66 11.62 -4.14 -13.68
CA GLU A 66 11.78 -5.38 -12.91
C GLU A 66 10.45 -6.01 -12.48
N LEU A 67 9.49 -5.20 -12.05
CA LEU A 67 8.15 -5.65 -11.65
C LEU A 67 7.48 -6.40 -12.80
N TRP A 68 7.36 -5.77 -13.96
CA TRP A 68 6.71 -6.36 -15.12
C TRP A 68 7.48 -7.58 -15.65
N ALA A 69 8.82 -7.55 -15.62
CA ALA A 69 9.65 -8.72 -15.97
C ALA A 69 9.43 -9.92 -15.03
N ARG A 70 9.02 -9.70 -13.78
CA ARG A 70 8.64 -10.77 -12.84
C ARG A 70 7.18 -11.21 -12.98
N CYS A 71 6.32 -10.40 -13.60
CA CYS A 71 4.94 -10.79 -13.93
C CYS A 71 4.86 -11.67 -15.19
N VAL A 72 5.90 -11.66 -16.03
CA VAL A 72 5.98 -12.55 -17.20
C VAL A 72 5.79 -14.00 -16.76
N PRO A 73 4.88 -14.77 -17.40
CA PRO A 73 4.72 -16.19 -17.11
C PRO A 73 6.04 -16.93 -17.29
N GLY A 74 6.47 -17.63 -16.23
CA GLY A 74 7.66 -18.48 -16.25
C GLY A 74 7.30 -19.95 -16.16
N GLY A 75 8.29 -20.83 -16.34
CA GLY A 75 8.15 -22.27 -16.08
C GLY A 75 8.19 -22.60 -14.58
N GLU A 76 8.12 -23.89 -14.23
CA GLU A 76 8.09 -24.38 -12.84
C GLU A 76 9.25 -23.85 -11.97
N ASP A 77 10.42 -23.58 -12.57
CA ASP A 77 11.60 -23.05 -11.86
C ASP A 77 11.52 -21.55 -11.53
N ARG A 78 10.58 -20.81 -12.13
CA ARG A 78 10.38 -19.37 -11.90
C ARG A 78 8.90 -19.02 -12.00
N PRO A 79 8.12 -19.21 -10.92
CA PRO A 79 6.71 -18.85 -10.91
C PRO A 79 6.51 -17.35 -11.17
N SER A 80 5.40 -17.02 -11.82
CA SER A 80 5.04 -15.62 -12.07
C SER A 80 4.75 -14.94 -10.73
N LEU A 81 5.14 -13.67 -10.61
CA LEU A 81 4.79 -12.86 -9.46
C LEU A 81 3.27 -12.82 -9.22
N LEU A 82 2.48 -12.85 -10.29
CA LEU A 82 1.02 -12.81 -10.25
C LEU A 82 0.40 -14.06 -9.58
N GLU A 83 1.12 -15.16 -9.44
CA GLU A 83 0.65 -16.32 -8.67
C GLU A 83 0.46 -16.03 -7.18
N LYS A 84 1.14 -15.00 -6.66
CA LYS A 84 0.98 -14.56 -5.26
C LYS A 84 -0.25 -13.67 -5.06
N PHE A 85 -0.86 -13.18 -6.13
CA PHE A 85 -2.07 -12.38 -6.04
C PHE A 85 -3.28 -13.26 -5.72
N ASN A 86 -4.02 -12.90 -4.66
CA ASN A 86 -5.10 -13.71 -4.10
C ASN A 86 -6.49 -13.08 -4.27
N GLY A 87 -6.62 -11.98 -5.04
CA GLY A 87 -7.90 -11.34 -5.31
C GLY A 87 -8.53 -10.57 -4.13
N LYS A 88 -7.86 -10.44 -2.98
CA LYS A 88 -8.43 -9.75 -1.80
C LYS A 88 -8.48 -8.23 -1.92
N CYS A 89 -7.80 -7.65 -2.89
CA CYS A 89 -7.80 -6.22 -3.17
C CYS A 89 -7.63 -5.99 -4.69
N PRO A 90 -7.88 -4.76 -5.18
CA PRO A 90 -7.64 -4.43 -6.58
C PRO A 90 -6.20 -4.76 -7.00
N VAL A 91 -6.03 -5.33 -8.20
CA VAL A 91 -4.72 -5.73 -8.76
C VAL A 91 -3.74 -4.54 -8.73
N GLN A 92 -4.22 -3.35 -9.07
CA GLN A 92 -3.42 -2.13 -9.04
C GLN A 92 -2.85 -1.85 -7.64
N ASN A 93 -3.64 -1.99 -6.58
CA ASN A 93 -3.21 -1.69 -5.21
C ASN A 93 -2.18 -2.72 -4.75
N TRP A 94 -2.37 -3.98 -5.12
CA TRP A 94 -1.40 -5.04 -4.87
C TRP A 94 -0.08 -4.79 -5.62
N LEU A 95 -0.12 -4.53 -6.93
CA LEU A 95 1.07 -4.21 -7.74
C LEU A 95 1.81 -3.00 -7.18
N CYS A 96 1.07 -1.98 -6.76
CA CYS A 96 1.61 -0.76 -6.18
C CYS A 96 2.36 -1.01 -4.87
N ARG A 97 1.83 -1.87 -3.99
CA ARG A 97 2.52 -2.32 -2.77
C ARG A 97 3.81 -3.06 -3.11
N VAL A 98 3.74 -4.03 -4.01
CA VAL A 98 4.93 -4.81 -4.42
C VAL A 98 6.01 -3.91 -5.03
N ALA A 99 5.62 -2.95 -5.87
CA ALA A 99 6.53 -1.98 -6.47
C ALA A 99 7.22 -1.11 -5.40
N THR A 100 6.46 -0.60 -4.44
CA THR A 100 7.01 0.26 -3.37
C THR A 100 7.97 -0.51 -2.47
N ASN A 101 7.70 -1.77 -2.18
CA ASN A 101 8.60 -2.58 -1.37
C ASN A 101 9.94 -2.78 -2.07
N ARG A 102 9.89 -3.10 -3.37
CA ARG A 102 11.11 -3.22 -4.18
C ARG A 102 11.91 -1.94 -4.24
N TRP A 103 11.25 -0.80 -4.42
CA TRP A 103 11.89 0.50 -4.40
C TRP A 103 12.57 0.78 -3.05
N LEU A 104 11.86 0.58 -1.93
CA LEU A 104 12.41 0.77 -0.60
C LEU A 104 13.58 -0.18 -0.30
N ASP A 105 13.49 -1.44 -0.73
CA ASP A 105 14.59 -2.39 -0.59
C ASP A 105 15.81 -1.96 -1.40
N GLY A 106 15.60 -1.42 -2.60
CA GLY A 106 16.65 -0.77 -3.39
C GLY A 106 17.32 0.38 -2.63
N LYS A 107 16.52 1.30 -2.09
CA LYS A 107 16.98 2.45 -1.29
C LYS A 107 17.79 2.03 -0.06
N ARG A 108 17.31 1.02 0.64
CA ARG A 108 18.00 0.46 1.81
C ARG A 108 19.34 -0.15 1.41
N ARG A 109 19.39 -0.93 0.33
CA ARG A 109 20.64 -1.48 -0.20
C ARG A 109 21.62 -0.37 -0.57
N GLU A 110 21.20 0.64 -1.33
CA GLU A 110 22.03 1.78 -1.71
C GLU A 110 22.66 2.47 -0.50
N LYS A 111 21.88 2.70 0.57
CA LYS A 111 22.41 3.28 1.82
C LYS A 111 23.49 2.39 2.44
N TYR A 112 23.27 1.08 2.51
CA TYR A 112 24.25 0.13 3.06
C TYR A 112 25.55 0.06 2.25
N TRP A 113 25.51 0.31 0.93
CA TRP A 113 26.71 0.36 0.09
C TRP A 113 27.38 1.74 0.06
N GLY A 114 26.64 2.81 0.40
CA GLY A 114 27.13 4.20 0.41
C GLY A 114 27.92 4.62 1.65
N GLU A 115 27.88 3.83 2.73
CA GLU A 115 28.76 4.02 3.90
C GLU A 115 29.98 3.09 3.78
N PRO A 116 31.16 3.58 3.33
CA PRO A 116 32.39 2.81 3.51
C PRO A 116 32.62 2.67 5.02
N PRO A 117 32.96 1.46 5.53
CA PRO A 117 33.35 1.32 6.93
C PRO A 117 34.54 2.24 7.22
N PRO A 118 34.65 2.80 8.44
CA PRO A 118 35.89 3.45 8.85
C PRO A 118 37.01 2.43 8.65
N SER A 119 37.95 2.76 7.77
CA SER A 119 39.09 1.93 7.44
C SER A 119 39.95 1.76 8.68
N ASP A 120 39.71 0.69 9.45
CA ASP A 120 40.68 0.23 10.43
C ASP A 120 41.74 -0.54 9.65
N GLU A 121 42.95 0.00 9.65
CA GLU A 121 44.10 -0.54 8.93
C GLU A 121 44.40 -1.95 9.45
N GLY A 122 44.15 -2.96 8.61
CA GLY A 122 44.75 -4.29 8.79
C GLY A 122 43.78 -5.41 9.11
N GLN A 123 42.91 -5.77 8.16
CA GLN A 123 42.66 -7.15 7.73
C GLN A 123 41.61 -7.15 6.61
N THR A 124 42.06 -7.42 5.38
CA THR A 124 41.21 -7.65 4.21
C THR A 124 40.49 -9.00 4.33
N THR A 125 39.51 -9.10 5.22
CA THR A 125 38.40 -10.03 5.00
C THR A 125 37.43 -9.35 4.05
N PHE A 126 37.55 -9.65 2.76
CA PHE A 126 36.44 -9.52 1.81
C PHE A 126 35.29 -10.38 2.35
N VAL A 127 34.43 -9.80 3.18
CA VAL A 127 33.12 -10.37 3.49
C VAL A 127 32.29 -10.22 2.21
N ASN A 128 32.44 -11.21 1.34
CA ASN A 128 31.58 -11.44 0.19
C ASN A 128 30.21 -11.83 0.76
N ARG A 129 29.42 -10.82 1.15
CA ARG A 129 28.11 -11.04 1.74
C ARG A 129 27.16 -11.38 0.61
N VAL A 130 26.87 -12.67 0.50
CA VAL A 130 25.88 -13.26 -0.41
C VAL A 130 24.65 -12.34 -0.44
N PRO A 131 24.16 -11.93 -1.63
CA PRO A 131 22.89 -11.21 -1.74
C PRO A 131 21.85 -11.96 -0.91
N ALA A 132 21.23 -11.28 0.06
CA ALA A 132 20.08 -11.88 0.71
C ALA A 132 19.14 -12.34 -0.42
N PRO A 133 18.74 -13.63 -0.47
CA PRO A 133 17.82 -14.08 -1.49
C PRO A 133 16.61 -13.14 -1.44
N PRO A 134 16.09 -12.67 -2.59
CA PRO A 134 14.92 -11.82 -2.60
C PRO A 134 13.86 -12.53 -1.78
N THR A 135 13.59 -12.04 -0.56
CA THR A 135 12.69 -12.72 0.35
C THR A 135 11.35 -12.75 -0.36
N ASP A 136 10.86 -13.94 -0.69
CA ASP A 136 9.63 -14.08 -1.46
C ASP A 136 8.39 -13.54 -0.73
N ASP A 137 8.57 -13.07 0.51
CA ASP A 137 7.61 -12.36 1.33
C ASP A 137 7.81 -10.82 1.32
N LEU A 138 8.15 -10.26 0.15
CA LEU A 138 8.33 -8.81 -0.07
C LEU A 138 7.15 -7.98 0.46
N ASP A 139 5.92 -8.51 0.39
CA ASP A 139 4.69 -7.83 0.82
C ASP A 139 4.67 -7.61 2.36
N SER A 140 5.17 -8.57 3.14
CA SER A 140 5.07 -8.55 4.61
C SER A 140 5.76 -7.38 5.29
N THR A 141 6.89 -6.91 4.76
CA THR A 141 7.74 -5.93 5.48
C THR A 141 7.11 -4.53 5.49
N LEU A 142 6.65 -4.03 4.35
CA LEU A 142 5.93 -2.75 4.32
C LEU A 142 4.60 -2.85 5.04
N VAL A 143 3.86 -3.94 4.84
CA VAL A 143 2.59 -4.19 5.52
C VAL A 143 2.77 -4.14 7.04
N SER A 144 3.79 -4.82 7.57
CA SER A 144 4.13 -4.79 9.00
C SER A 144 4.46 -3.38 9.45
N MET A 145 5.29 -2.65 8.68
CA MET A 145 5.64 -1.27 9.03
C MET A 145 4.42 -0.36 9.09
N LEU A 146 3.54 -0.39 8.08
CA LEU A 146 2.32 0.43 8.03
C LEU A 146 1.36 0.06 9.17
N ARG A 147 1.18 -1.24 9.43
CA ARG A 147 0.39 -1.76 10.56
C ARG A 147 0.91 -1.22 11.89
N ASP A 148 2.21 -1.32 12.10
CA ASP A 148 2.84 -0.94 13.35
C ASP A 148 2.84 0.59 13.53
N SER A 149 2.93 1.38 12.45
CA SER A 149 2.74 2.84 12.48
C SER A 149 1.31 3.21 12.86
N LEU A 150 0.32 2.53 12.29
CA LEU A 150 -1.09 2.73 12.62
C LEU A 150 -1.34 2.38 14.10
N ARG A 151 -0.84 1.23 14.56
CA ARG A 151 -0.92 0.83 15.97
C ARG A 151 -0.30 1.87 16.90
N ALA A 152 0.90 2.35 16.60
CA ALA A 152 1.56 3.38 17.40
C ALA A 152 0.77 4.69 17.47
N ALA A 153 0.02 5.05 16.42
CA ALA A 153 -0.86 6.21 16.42
C ALA A 153 -2.10 5.99 17.30
N PHE A 154 -2.72 4.81 17.23
CA PHE A 154 -3.84 4.44 18.10
C PHE A 154 -3.43 4.41 19.59
N ASP A 155 -2.24 3.87 19.91
CA ASP A 155 -1.72 3.83 21.28
C ASP A 155 -1.48 5.23 21.88
N GLN A 156 -1.30 6.24 21.03
CA GLN A 156 -1.13 7.65 21.42
C GLN A 156 -2.46 8.44 21.45
N CYS A 157 -3.55 7.87 20.93
CA CYS A 157 -4.84 8.55 20.88
C CYS A 157 -5.42 8.68 22.30
N PRO A 158 -5.95 9.85 22.69
CA PRO A 158 -6.54 10.02 24.01
C PRO A 158 -7.66 9.00 24.28
N PRO A 159 -7.70 8.34 25.46
CA PRO A 159 -8.65 7.25 25.73
C PRO A 159 -10.11 7.63 25.51
N HIS A 160 -10.50 8.87 25.81
CA HIS A 160 -11.86 9.36 25.60
C HIS A 160 -12.25 9.48 24.13
N ALA A 161 -11.29 9.84 23.27
CA ALA A 161 -11.47 9.92 21.83
C ALA A 161 -11.61 8.51 21.23
N LEU A 162 -10.75 7.56 21.65
CA LEU A 162 -10.87 6.15 21.25
C LEU A 162 -12.21 5.53 21.62
N VAL A 163 -12.68 5.75 22.86
CA VAL A 163 -14.01 5.26 23.28
C VAL A 163 -15.11 5.83 22.39
N LEU A 164 -15.04 7.12 22.06
CA LEU A 164 -16.02 7.76 21.19
C LEU A 164 -16.01 7.15 19.77
N LEU A 165 -14.82 6.92 19.21
CA LEU A 165 -14.66 6.24 17.92
C LEU A 165 -15.23 4.81 17.95
N HIS A 166 -14.94 4.04 19.01
CA HIS A 166 -15.46 2.68 19.17
C HIS A 166 -16.99 2.66 19.29
N LEU A 167 -17.58 3.56 20.07
CA LEU A 167 -19.04 3.64 20.18
C LEU A 167 -19.68 3.83 18.81
N VAL A 168 -19.17 4.78 18.02
CA VAL A 168 -19.78 5.14 16.73
C VAL A 168 -19.47 4.12 15.64
N TYR A 169 -18.20 3.79 15.43
CA TYR A 169 -17.78 3.00 14.26
C TYR A 169 -17.73 1.49 14.52
N ARG A 170 -17.51 1.06 15.76
CA ARG A 170 -17.45 -0.37 16.12
C ARG A 170 -18.77 -0.89 16.66
N HIS A 171 -19.45 -0.12 17.50
CA HIS A 171 -20.71 -0.52 18.13
C HIS A 171 -21.96 0.05 17.45
N GLY A 172 -21.80 0.89 16.42
CA GLY A 172 -22.91 1.45 15.66
C GLY A 172 -23.79 2.43 16.45
N VAL A 173 -23.30 2.96 17.58
CA VAL A 173 -24.01 3.97 18.35
C VAL A 173 -24.11 5.24 17.52
N THR A 174 -25.31 5.75 17.34
CA THR A 174 -25.53 6.93 16.51
C THR A 174 -24.96 8.18 17.19
N GLN A 175 -24.53 9.18 16.41
CA GLN A 175 -24.08 10.46 16.97
C GLN A 175 -25.19 11.13 17.83
N ARG A 176 -26.46 10.92 17.49
CA ARG A 176 -27.61 11.38 18.29
C ARG A 176 -27.70 10.70 19.65
N GLU A 177 -27.36 9.42 19.74
CA GLU A 177 -27.27 8.71 21.02
C GLU A 177 -26.10 9.21 21.84
N VAL A 178 -24.93 9.41 21.23
CA VAL A 178 -23.77 10.02 21.89
C VAL A 178 -24.10 11.40 22.45
N MET A 179 -24.78 12.26 21.68
CA MET A 179 -25.22 13.58 22.14
C MET A 179 -26.06 13.49 23.42
N ARG A 180 -26.99 12.52 23.48
CA ARG A 180 -27.84 12.28 24.67
C ARG A 180 -27.05 11.69 25.83
N MET A 181 -26.16 10.73 25.58
CA MET A 181 -25.36 10.06 26.61
C MET A 181 -24.37 11.01 27.29
N LEU A 182 -23.74 11.89 26.51
CA LEU A 182 -22.68 12.79 26.99
C LEU A 182 -23.16 14.21 27.25
N THR A 183 -24.44 14.52 26.96
CA THR A 183 -25.01 15.88 27.00
C THR A 183 -24.19 16.87 26.14
N TRP A 184 -23.77 16.42 24.95
CA TRP A 184 -22.98 17.22 24.01
C TRP A 184 -23.86 17.75 22.87
N SER A 185 -23.48 18.91 22.34
CA SER A 185 -24.05 19.40 21.08
C SER A 185 -23.57 18.57 19.90
N GLU A 186 -24.35 18.56 18.81
CA GLU A 186 -24.01 17.88 17.55
C GLU A 186 -22.64 18.32 17.03
N SER A 187 -22.38 19.64 17.01
CA SER A 187 -21.09 20.18 16.59
C SER A 187 -19.93 19.73 17.49
N LYS A 188 -20.17 19.45 18.77
CA LYS A 188 -19.12 18.94 19.67
C LYS A 188 -18.82 17.47 19.38
N VAL A 189 -19.84 16.64 19.16
CA VAL A 189 -19.67 15.23 18.78
C VAL A 189 -18.95 15.11 17.44
N SER A 190 -19.42 15.84 16.43
CA SER A 190 -18.79 15.85 15.09
C SER A 190 -17.32 16.27 15.16
N ARG A 191 -17.00 17.38 15.84
CA ARG A 191 -15.60 17.83 15.97
C ARG A 191 -14.73 16.85 16.76
N ALA A 192 -15.26 16.20 17.79
CA ALA A 192 -14.51 15.21 18.56
C ALA A 192 -14.19 13.97 17.72
N LEU A 193 -15.14 13.48 16.92
CA LEU A 193 -14.93 12.36 16.00
C LEU A 193 -13.93 12.71 14.90
N SER A 194 -14.16 13.83 14.19
CA SER A 194 -13.29 14.27 13.11
C SER A 194 -11.89 14.58 13.62
N GLY A 195 -11.75 15.32 14.71
CA GLY A 195 -10.45 15.62 15.32
C GLY A 195 -9.69 14.38 15.76
N ALA A 196 -10.38 13.36 16.32
CA ALA A 196 -9.74 12.10 16.68
C ALA A 196 -9.25 11.33 15.44
N MET A 197 -10.03 11.29 14.37
CA MET A 197 -9.62 10.65 13.10
C MET A 197 -8.45 11.38 12.45
N ASP A 198 -8.48 12.71 12.43
CA ASP A 198 -7.40 13.55 11.88
C ASP A 198 -6.10 13.35 12.68
N GLU A 199 -6.19 13.33 14.02
CA GLU A 199 -5.04 13.08 14.88
C GLU A 199 -4.43 11.68 14.66
N ILE A 200 -5.27 10.64 14.54
CA ILE A 200 -4.78 9.28 14.22
C ILE A 200 -4.09 9.28 12.86
N ARG A 201 -4.67 9.93 11.85
CA ARG A 201 -4.10 10.03 10.51
C ARG A 201 -2.74 10.73 10.55
N GLU A 202 -2.66 11.92 11.14
CA GLU A 202 -1.42 12.71 11.22
C GLU A 202 -0.32 11.93 11.94
N ARG A 203 -0.61 11.38 13.12
CA ARG A 203 0.34 10.57 13.89
C ARG A 203 0.79 9.33 13.12
N THR A 204 -0.11 8.67 12.40
CA THR A 204 0.26 7.50 11.58
C THR A 204 1.29 7.86 10.51
N LEU A 205 1.08 8.99 9.81
CA LEU A 205 2.00 9.46 8.78
C LEU A 205 3.35 9.89 9.38
N GLU A 206 3.33 10.54 10.55
CA GLU A 206 4.57 10.85 11.29
C GLU A 206 5.34 9.59 11.69
N GLU A 207 4.66 8.57 12.19
CA GLU A 207 5.27 7.29 12.56
C GLU A 207 5.90 6.58 11.36
N VAL A 208 5.24 6.61 10.19
CA VAL A 208 5.86 6.11 8.95
C VAL A 208 7.13 6.87 8.63
N LYS A 209 7.09 8.21 8.64
CA LYS A 209 8.26 9.04 8.31
C LYS A 209 9.44 8.81 9.28
N LYS A 210 9.18 8.53 10.55
CA LYS A 210 10.22 8.17 11.54
C LYS A 210 10.88 6.82 11.21
N ARG A 211 10.10 5.86 10.72
CA ARG A 211 10.57 4.50 10.39
C ARG A 211 11.24 4.41 9.02
N ASP A 212 10.71 5.14 8.05
CA ASP A 212 11.22 5.21 6.69
C ASP A 212 11.09 6.65 6.15
N PRO A 213 12.17 7.44 6.21
CA PRO A 213 12.13 8.84 5.79
C PRO A 213 11.88 9.05 4.29
N TRP A 214 12.11 8.03 3.46
CA TRP A 214 11.96 8.12 2.01
C TRP A 214 10.51 7.91 1.59
N LEU A 215 9.76 7.10 2.34
CA LEU A 215 8.39 6.74 2.00
C LEU A 215 7.40 7.88 2.31
N GLN A 216 6.61 8.26 1.30
CA GLN A 216 5.44 9.14 1.47
C GLN A 216 4.15 8.35 1.19
N PRO A 217 3.56 7.65 2.17
CA PRO A 217 2.38 6.83 1.93
C PRO A 217 1.13 7.71 1.75
N ALA A 218 0.19 7.25 0.93
CA ALA A 218 -1.14 7.83 0.88
C ALA A 218 -2.00 7.26 2.01
N TRP A 219 -2.99 8.02 2.49
CA TRP A 219 -3.93 7.48 3.49
C TRP A 219 -4.72 6.26 2.97
N GLN A 220 -4.95 6.22 1.66
CA GLN A 220 -5.60 5.08 1.01
C GLN A 220 -4.83 3.76 1.24
N ASP A 221 -3.50 3.81 1.40
CA ASP A 221 -2.69 2.62 1.66
C ASP A 221 -3.08 1.95 2.99
N PHE A 222 -3.46 2.75 3.99
CA PHE A 222 -3.94 2.26 5.28
C PHE A 222 -5.38 1.75 5.21
N VAL A 223 -6.22 2.39 4.41
CA VAL A 223 -7.59 1.92 4.16
C VAL A 223 -7.57 0.54 3.50
N ASP A 224 -6.74 0.37 2.47
CA ASP A 224 -6.57 -0.89 1.75
C ASP A 224 -5.95 -1.97 2.66
N LEU A 225 -5.02 -1.59 3.53
CA LEU A 225 -4.47 -2.47 4.55
C LEU A 225 -5.57 -3.01 5.48
N CYS A 226 -6.44 -2.14 5.98
CA CYS A 226 -7.56 -2.53 6.85
C CYS A 226 -8.59 -3.44 6.15
N GLN A 227 -8.78 -3.28 4.84
CA GLN A 227 -9.69 -4.12 4.06
C GLN A 227 -9.10 -5.51 3.74
N SER A 228 -7.78 -5.57 3.50
CA SER A 228 -7.10 -6.81 3.11
C SER A 228 -6.72 -7.69 4.30
N GLU A 229 -6.45 -7.10 5.48
CA GLU A 229 -6.06 -7.84 6.67
C GLU A 229 -6.78 -7.34 7.95
N PRO A 230 -7.33 -8.26 8.76
CA PRO A 230 -7.94 -7.88 10.03
C PRO A 230 -6.88 -7.37 10.99
N LEU A 231 -6.99 -6.09 11.36
CA LEU A 231 -6.15 -5.49 12.39
C LEU A 231 -6.68 -5.93 13.76
N GLY A 232 -6.04 -6.91 14.39
CA GLY A 232 -6.47 -7.47 15.68
C GLY A 232 -6.43 -6.51 16.88
N PHE A 233 -6.13 -5.22 16.66
CA PHE A 233 -6.13 -4.16 17.67
C PHE A 233 -7.26 -3.12 17.47
N LEU A 234 -8.08 -3.27 16.43
CA LEU A 234 -9.32 -2.50 16.18
C LEU A 234 -10.57 -3.37 16.46
#